data_AF-A0AAU0MD91-F1
#
_entry.id   AF-A0AAU0MD91-F1
#
_cell.length_a   1.000
_cell.length_b   1.000
_cell.length_c   1.000
_cell.angle_alpha   90.00
_cell.angle_beta   90.00
_cell.angle_gamma   90.00
#
_symmetry.space_group_name_H-M   'P 1'
#
loop_
_entity.id
_entity.type
_entity.pdbx_description
1 polymer ?
#
loop_
_entity_poly.entity_id
_entity_poly.type
_entity_poly.pdbx_seq_one_letter_code
_entity_poly.pdbx_strand_id
1 'polypeptide(L)'
;MSVRRGLAFLVPAVLAYEVADLAGGTYSTTIPPAPGQIDLLNFIVWTVYYVILSLVAVAVLSAILAATRSGGVIGFFGAVAVPGLVAYLALSTYRGLIIPPGFDPIGQVVSLAAGTSAAAVTGTVGLVVLIRPLARRVRSS
;
A
#
# COMPACT_ATOMS: atom_id res chain seq x y z
N MET A 1 9.70 -6.37 12.39
CA MET A 1 8.32 -6.15 12.88
C MET A 1 7.73 -7.53 13.07
N SER A 2 7.04 -7.83 14.19
CA SER A 2 6.39 -9.15 14.31
C SER A 2 5.15 -9.16 13.41
N VAL A 3 4.87 -10.28 12.74
CA VAL A 3 3.68 -10.47 11.89
C VAL A 3 2.40 -10.02 12.63
N ARG A 4 2.32 -10.30 13.94
CA ARG A 4 1.23 -9.86 14.82
C ARG A 4 1.03 -8.34 14.86
N ARG A 5 2.10 -7.54 14.88
CA ARG A 5 2.01 -6.07 14.85
C ARG A 5 1.55 -5.58 13.48
N GLY A 6 2.02 -6.18 12.39
CA GLY A 6 1.54 -5.84 11.05
C GLY A 6 0.04 -6.10 10.89
N LEU A 7 -0.43 -7.26 11.37
CA LEU A 7 -1.85 -7.62 11.33
C LEU A 7 -2.73 -6.73 12.20
N ALA A 8 -2.24 -6.28 13.37
CA ALA A 8 -2.98 -5.36 14.23
C ALA A 8 -3.27 -4.00 13.58
N PHE A 9 -2.49 -3.58 12.58
CA PHE A 9 -2.74 -2.36 11.82
C PHE A 9 -3.48 -2.60 10.51
N LEU A 10 -3.19 -3.71 9.81
CA LEU A 10 -3.77 -3.98 8.50
C LEU A 10 -5.20 -4.52 8.54
N VAL A 11 -5.56 -5.36 9.52
CA VAL A 11 -6.93 -5.88 9.63
C VAL A 11 -7.95 -4.76 9.86
N PRO A 12 -7.75 -3.82 10.80
CA PRO A 12 -8.67 -2.68 10.95
C PRO A 12 -8.71 -1.77 9.73
N ALA A 13 -7.60 -1.62 8.99
CA ALA A 13 -7.57 -0.81 7.77
C ALA A 13 -8.39 -1.43 6.64
N VAL A 14 -8.32 -2.75 6.45
CA VAL A 14 -9.17 -3.48 5.49
C VAL A 14 -10.63 -3.38 5.90
N LEU A 15 -10.94 -3.59 7.18
CA LEU A 15 -12.32 -3.47 7.66
C LEU A 15 -12.88 -2.05 7.47
N ALA A 16 -12.07 -1.02 7.74
CA ALA A 16 -12.46 0.36 7.50
C ALA A 16 -12.70 0.66 6.01
N TYR A 17 -11.88 0.08 5.13
CA TYR A 17 -12.04 0.17 3.67
C TYR A 17 -13.36 -0.46 3.21
N GLU A 18 -13.62 -1.71 3.62
CA GLU A 18 -14.85 -2.44 3.26
C GLU A 18 -16.11 -1.76 3.82
N VAL A 19 -16.05 -1.21 5.05
CA VAL A 19 -17.14 -0.43 5.63
C VAL A 19 -17.37 0.88 4.85
N ALA A 20 -16.31 1.50 4.33
CA ALA A 20 -16.43 2.67 3.48
C ALA A 20 -17.06 2.34 2.11
N ASP A 21 -16.72 1.19 1.50
CA ASP A 21 -17.36 0.70 0.28
C ASP A 21 -18.83 0.36 0.50
N LEU A 22 -19.16 -0.23 1.67
CA LEU A 22 -20.53 -0.48 2.07
C LEU A 22 -21.33 0.81 2.21
N ALA A 23 -20.76 1.82 2.88
CA ALA A 23 -21.38 3.14 3.03
C ALA A 23 -21.47 3.92 1.69
N GLY A 24 -20.52 3.68 0.77
CA GLY A 24 -20.49 4.24 -0.57
C GLY A 24 -21.50 3.60 -1.55
N GLY A 25 -22.18 2.54 -1.13
CA GLY A 25 -23.23 1.87 -1.92
C GLY A 25 -22.71 0.87 -2.96
N THR A 26 -21.42 0.50 -2.90
CA THR A 26 -20.76 -0.41 -3.86
C THR A 26 -21.42 -1.79 -3.93
N TYR A 27 -22.03 -2.24 -2.82
CA TYR A 27 -22.72 -3.53 -2.72
C TYR A 27 -24.26 -3.43 -2.79
N SER A 28 -24.79 -2.27 -3.20
CA SER A 28 -26.23 -2.11 -3.38
C SER A 28 -26.70 -2.87 -4.63
N THR A 29 -27.64 -3.80 -4.47
CA THR A 29 -28.23 -4.54 -5.61
C THR A 29 -29.41 -3.82 -6.26
N THR A 30 -29.72 -2.59 -5.83
CA THR A 30 -30.90 -1.85 -6.32
C THR A 30 -30.53 -0.80 -7.34
N ILE A 31 -31.26 -0.83 -8.47
CA ILE A 31 -31.49 0.36 -9.28
C ILE A 31 -32.49 1.24 -8.48
N PRO A 32 -32.24 2.55 -8.30
CA PRO A 32 -33.19 3.44 -7.60
C PRO A 32 -34.62 3.30 -8.17
N PRO A 33 -35.69 3.17 -7.35
CA PRO A 33 -35.84 3.74 -6.00
C PRO A 33 -36.29 2.75 -4.89
N ALA A 34 -36.08 1.44 -5.02
CA ALA A 34 -36.49 0.47 -3.98
C ALA A 34 -35.53 0.45 -2.76
N PRO A 35 -35.99 0.08 -1.55
CA PRO A 35 -35.11 -0.08 -0.39
C PRO A 35 -34.05 -1.15 -0.70
N GLY A 36 -32.79 -0.73 -0.68
CA GLY A 36 -31.70 -1.52 -1.23
C GLY A 36 -31.38 -2.76 -0.43
N GLN A 37 -31.37 -3.91 -1.10
CA GLN A 37 -30.74 -5.10 -0.57
C GLN A 37 -29.22 -4.94 -0.72
N ILE A 38 -28.50 -5.28 0.34
CA ILE A 38 -27.04 -5.33 0.34
C ILE A 38 -26.64 -6.73 -0.14
N ASP A 39 -25.79 -6.82 -1.14
CA ASP A 39 -25.15 -8.08 -1.54
C ASP A 39 -24.13 -8.51 -0.49
N LEU A 40 -24.63 -9.11 0.60
CA LEU A 40 -23.81 -9.57 1.72
C LEU A 40 -22.81 -10.65 1.30
N LEU A 41 -23.15 -11.48 0.31
CA LEU A 41 -22.23 -12.51 -0.17
C LEU A 41 -21.03 -11.87 -0.86
N ASN A 42 -21.28 -10.92 -1.77
CA ASN A 42 -20.21 -10.21 -2.46
C ASN A 42 -19.35 -9.40 -1.47
N PHE A 43 -19.97 -8.72 -0.50
CA PHE A 43 -19.26 -8.04 0.59
C PHE A 43 -18.32 -8.99 1.36
N ILE A 44 -18.81 -10.14 1.82
CA ILE A 44 -17.99 -11.12 2.56
C ILE A 44 -16.84 -11.65 1.72
N VAL A 45 -17.10 -11.97 0.44
CA VAL A 45 -16.07 -12.50 -0.47
C VAL A 45 -14.94 -11.48 -0.67
N TRP A 46 -15.27 -10.21 -0.94
CA TRP A 46 -14.28 -9.15 -1.09
C TRP A 46 -13.52 -8.88 0.21
N THR A 47 -14.22 -8.80 1.35
CA THR A 47 -13.59 -8.62 2.66
C THR A 47 -12.59 -9.73 2.95
N VAL A 48 -12.96 -11.00 2.75
CA VAL A 48 -12.06 -12.15 2.95
C VAL A 48 -10.87 -12.08 1.99
N TYR A 49 -11.12 -11.76 0.72
CA TYR A 49 -10.07 -11.59 -0.29
C TYR A 49 -9.04 -10.54 0.11
N TYR A 50 -9.47 -9.35 0.56
CA TYR A 50 -8.57 -8.28 0.99
C TYR A 50 -7.85 -8.58 2.31
N VAL A 51 -8.46 -9.35 3.22
CA VAL A 51 -7.76 -9.85 4.42
C VAL A 51 -6.63 -10.81 4.03
N ILE A 52 -6.86 -11.73 3.10
CA ILE A 52 -5.82 -12.64 2.59
C ILE A 52 -4.70 -11.87 1.91
N LEU A 53 -5.03 -10.90 1.03
CA LEU A 53 -4.02 -10.05 0.39
C LEU A 53 -3.21 -9.27 1.42
N SER A 54 -3.85 -8.78 2.49
CA SER A 54 -3.17 -8.07 3.56
C SER A 54 -2.21 -8.97 4.35
N LEU A 55 -2.58 -10.23 4.60
CA LEU A 55 -1.69 -11.23 5.19
C LEU A 55 -0.45 -11.48 4.32
N VAL A 56 -0.64 -11.63 3.00
CA VAL A 56 0.46 -11.77 2.04
C VAL A 56 1.34 -10.52 2.05
N ALA A 57 0.74 -9.33 2.04
CA ALA A 57 1.46 -8.06 2.11
C ALA A 57 2.29 -7.95 3.40
N VAL A 58 1.76 -8.34 4.57
CA VAL A 58 2.53 -8.39 5.82
C VAL A 58 3.74 -9.30 5.70
N ALA A 59 3.56 -10.50 5.13
CA ALA A 59 4.64 -11.47 4.98
C ALA A 59 5.74 -10.91 4.06
N VAL A 60 5.36 -10.33 2.92
CA VAL A 60 6.29 -9.70 1.97
C VAL A 60 7.02 -8.52 2.60
N LEU A 61 6.31 -7.61 3.27
CA LEU A 61 6.92 -6.46 3.96
C LEU A 61 7.85 -6.91 5.10
N SER A 62 7.51 -7.98 5.81
CA SER A 62 8.36 -8.56 6.85
C SER A 62 9.64 -9.17 6.26
N ALA A 63 9.54 -9.83 5.11
CA ALA A 63 10.69 -10.37 4.38
C ALA A 63 11.58 -9.26 3.83
N ILE A 64 11.01 -8.20 3.25
CA ILE A 64 11.74 -7.01 2.80
C ILE A 64 12.46 -6.37 3.98
N LEU A 65 11.78 -6.18 5.12
CA LEU A 65 12.39 -5.63 6.32
C LEU A 65 13.54 -6.52 6.83
N ALA A 66 13.39 -7.84 6.78
CA ALA A 66 14.48 -8.76 7.11
C ALA A 66 15.66 -8.58 6.13
N ALA A 67 15.39 -8.47 4.84
CA ALA A 67 16.40 -8.23 3.79
C ALA A 67 17.11 -6.87 3.94
N THR A 68 16.43 -5.83 4.43
CA THR A 68 17.08 -4.53 4.70
C THR A 68 18.17 -4.61 5.78
N ARG A 69 18.05 -5.56 6.71
CA ARG A 69 19.02 -5.75 7.80
C ARG A 69 20.31 -6.44 7.34
N SER A 70 20.27 -7.12 6.20
CA SER A 70 21.42 -7.82 5.62
C SER A 70 22.53 -6.86 5.15
N GLY A 71 22.21 -5.58 4.94
CA GLY A 71 23.13 -4.60 4.37
C GLY A 71 23.50 -4.88 2.91
N GLY A 72 24.43 -4.09 2.36
CA GLY A 72 24.92 -4.26 0.99
C GLY A 72 23.85 -4.12 -0.10
N VAL A 73 23.99 -4.89 -1.17
CA VAL A 73 23.10 -4.87 -2.34
C VAL A 73 21.67 -5.29 -1.96
N ILE A 74 21.53 -6.34 -1.16
CA ILE A 74 20.23 -6.84 -0.69
C ILE A 74 19.52 -5.78 0.16
N GLY A 75 20.26 -5.09 1.02
CA GLY A 75 19.74 -3.99 1.82
C GLY A 75 19.29 -2.80 0.97
N PHE A 76 20.04 -2.46 -0.08
CA PHE A 76 19.69 -1.40 -1.03
C PHE A 76 18.38 -1.71 -1.78
N PHE A 77 18.22 -2.93 -2.31
CA PHE A 77 16.99 -3.33 -2.99
C PHE A 77 15.78 -3.27 -2.05
N GLY A 78 15.92 -3.78 -0.82
CA GLY A 78 14.84 -3.76 0.15
C GLY A 78 14.46 -2.34 0.64
N ALA A 79 15.42 -1.43 0.74
CA ALA A 79 15.21 -0.11 1.35
C ALA A 79 14.90 1.01 0.33
N VAL A 80 15.30 0.84 -0.92
CA VAL A 80 15.22 1.91 -1.95
C VAL A 80 14.44 1.43 -3.17
N ALA A 81 14.88 0.34 -3.80
CA ALA A 81 14.30 -0.11 -5.07
C ALA A 81 12.87 -0.62 -4.93
N VAL A 82 12.60 -1.48 -3.94
CA VAL A 82 11.26 -2.04 -3.72
C VAL A 82 10.25 -0.95 -3.34
N PRO A 83 10.51 -0.04 -2.37
CA PRO A 83 9.59 1.07 -2.11
C PRO A 83 9.45 2.01 -3.33
N GLY A 84 10.49 2.16 -4.15
CA GLY A 84 10.43 2.97 -5.37
C GLY A 84 9.51 2.36 -6.43
N LEU A 85 9.54 1.05 -6.60
CA LEU A 85 8.63 0.32 -7.48
C LEU A 85 7.18 0.42 -6.98
N VAL A 86 6.96 0.29 -5.66
CA VAL A 86 5.64 0.47 -5.05
C VAL A 86 5.11 1.88 -5.30
N ALA A 87 5.96 2.90 -5.14
CA ALA A 87 5.59 4.29 -5.44
C ALA A 87 5.16 4.48 -6.89
N TYR A 88 5.95 3.94 -7.82
CA TYR A 88 5.67 4.01 -9.26
C TYR A 88 4.34 3.34 -9.61
N LEU A 89 4.13 2.09 -9.15
CA LEU A 89 2.91 1.34 -9.44
C LEU A 89 1.68 2.03 -8.84
N ALA A 90 1.75 2.48 -7.59
CA ALA A 90 0.62 3.15 -6.93
C ALA A 90 0.25 4.47 -7.61
N LEU A 91 1.22 5.28 -8.03
CA LEU A 91 0.96 6.52 -8.77
C LEU A 91 0.45 6.26 -10.19
N SER A 92 0.90 5.18 -10.84
CA SER A 92 0.37 4.72 -12.12
C SER A 92 -1.10 4.31 -11.98
N THR A 93 -1.45 3.52 -10.96
CA THR A 93 -2.82 3.11 -10.68
C THR A 93 -3.70 4.31 -10.37
N TYR A 94 -3.24 5.25 -9.53
CA TYR A 94 -3.93 6.50 -9.27
C TYR A 94 -4.31 7.23 -10.57
N ARG A 95 -3.37 7.39 -11.50
CA ARG A 95 -3.64 8.00 -12.81
C ARG A 95 -4.67 7.23 -13.63
N GLY A 96 -4.62 5.89 -13.61
CA GLY A 96 -5.59 5.05 -14.29
C GLY A 96 -7.01 5.16 -13.71
N LEU A 97 -7.13 5.35 -12.40
CA LEU A 97 -8.41 5.51 -11.71
C LEU A 97 -9.05 6.90 -11.88
N ILE A 98 -8.28 7.91 -12.33
CA ILE A 98 -8.78 9.26 -12.64
C ILE A 98 -9.54 9.27 -13.99
N ILE A 99 -9.30 8.30 -14.87
CA ILE A 99 -9.88 8.26 -16.22
C ILE A 99 -11.06 7.27 -16.26
N PRO A 100 -12.25 7.66 -16.76
CA PRO A 100 -13.40 6.76 -16.92
C PRO A 100 -13.03 5.53 -17.78
N PRO A 101 -13.60 4.33 -17.51
CA PRO A 101 -14.82 4.07 -16.73
C PRO A 101 -14.59 3.61 -15.27
N GLY A 102 -13.35 3.57 -14.78
CA GLY A 102 -12.99 3.02 -13.46
C GLY A 102 -12.93 4.05 -12.33
N PHE A 103 -13.97 4.88 -12.17
CA PHE A 103 -14.00 5.89 -11.10
C PHE A 103 -14.21 5.22 -9.73
N ASP A 104 -13.10 4.90 -9.06
CA ASP A 104 -13.06 4.48 -7.65
C ASP A 104 -12.40 5.60 -6.81
N PRO A 105 -13.21 6.47 -6.17
CA PRO A 105 -12.68 7.60 -5.41
C PRO A 105 -11.87 7.17 -4.18
N ILE A 106 -12.15 6.00 -3.60
CA ILE A 106 -11.42 5.50 -2.43
C ILE A 106 -10.09 4.92 -2.88
N GLY A 107 -10.09 4.10 -3.93
CA GLY A 107 -8.88 3.58 -4.57
C GLY A 107 -7.93 4.69 -5.03
N GLN A 108 -8.45 5.83 -5.50
CA GLN A 108 -7.64 7.01 -5.83
C GLN A 108 -6.91 7.57 -4.61
N VAL A 109 -7.62 7.82 -3.49
CA VAL A 109 -7.02 8.38 -2.27
C VAL A 109 -5.98 7.42 -1.70
N VAL A 110 -6.29 6.13 -1.63
CA VAL A 110 -5.38 5.10 -1.13
C VAL A 110 -4.13 5.00 -2.01
N SER A 111 -4.29 4.94 -3.33
CA SER A 111 -3.18 4.84 -4.27
C SER A 111 -2.28 6.09 -4.24
N LEU A 112 -2.86 7.27 -4.12
CA LEU A 112 -2.10 8.52 -3.98
C LEU A 112 -1.33 8.57 -2.66
N ALA A 113 -1.98 8.25 -1.54
CA ALA A 113 -1.36 8.25 -0.22
C ALA A 113 -0.22 7.22 -0.12
N ALA A 114 -0.46 6.00 -0.62
CA ALA A 114 0.55 4.95 -0.68
C ALA A 114 1.73 5.35 -1.58
N GLY A 115 1.43 5.86 -2.78
CA GLY A 115 2.44 6.25 -3.76
C GLY A 115 3.34 7.39 -3.28
N THR A 116 2.76 8.44 -2.71
CA THR A 116 3.49 9.59 -2.17
C THR A 116 4.32 9.22 -0.94
N SER A 117 3.76 8.42 -0.02
CA SER A 117 4.49 7.94 1.16
C SER A 117 5.69 7.08 0.77
N ALA A 118 5.50 6.16 -0.18
CA ALA A 118 6.57 5.29 -0.69
C ALA A 118 7.66 6.12 -1.42
N ALA A 119 7.26 7.11 -2.23
CA ALA A 119 8.20 8.01 -2.90
C ALA A 119 9.03 8.82 -1.90
N ALA A 120 8.41 9.34 -0.83
CA ALA A 120 9.10 10.07 0.22
C ALA A 120 10.13 9.20 0.95
N VAL A 121 9.78 7.95 1.27
CA VAL A 121 10.70 6.98 1.89
C VAL A 121 11.87 6.67 0.96
N THR A 122 11.61 6.30 -0.29
CA THR A 122 12.66 6.02 -1.29
C THR A 122 13.58 7.22 -1.48
N GLY A 123 13.03 8.41 -1.63
CA GLY A 123 13.80 9.64 -1.82
C GLY A 123 14.68 9.95 -0.61
N THR A 124 14.11 9.90 0.60
CA THR A 124 14.84 10.21 1.84
C THR A 124 15.95 9.19 2.10
N VAL A 125 15.64 7.89 2.01
CA VAL A 125 16.63 6.83 2.24
C VAL A 125 17.69 6.83 1.14
N GLY A 126 17.29 6.99 -0.12
CA GLY A 126 18.21 7.11 -1.25
C GLY A 126 19.18 8.28 -1.09
N LEU A 127 18.67 9.45 -0.69
CA LEU A 127 19.49 10.64 -0.41
C LEU A 127 20.51 10.36 0.71
N VAL A 128 20.08 9.74 1.81
CA VAL A 128 20.98 9.38 2.93
C VAL A 128 22.06 8.40 2.49
N VAL A 129 21.71 7.41 1.66
CA VAL A 129 22.65 6.44 1.09
C VAL A 129 23.67 7.12 0.18
N LEU A 130 23.27 8.12 -0.61
CA LEU A 130 24.15 8.88 -1.49
C LEU A 130 25.07 9.85 -0.73
N ILE A 131 24.56 10.53 0.30
CA ILE A 131 25.32 11.53 1.07
C ILE A 131 26.35 10.89 2.00
N ARG A 132 26.05 9.72 2.60
CA ARG A 132 26.96 9.02 3.53
C ARG A 132 28.38 8.77 2.99
N PRO A 133 28.58 8.21 1.79
CA PRO A 133 29.92 8.00 1.25
C PRO A 133 30.63 9.31 0.89
N LEU A 134 29.91 10.33 0.42
CA LEU A 134 30.47 11.67 0.18
C LEU A 134 30.98 12.31 1.47
N ALA A 135 30.19 12.28 2.54
CA ALA A 135 30.58 12.81 3.85
C ALA A 135 31.74 12.05 4.49
N ARG A 136 31.86 10.73 4.24
CA ARG A 136 33.01 9.94 4.70
C ARG A 136 34.31 10.29 3.97
N ARG A 137 34.25 10.56 2.66
CA ARG A 137 35.42 10.96 1.86
C ARG A 137 35.97 12.32 2.29
N VAL A 138 35.08 13.28 2.60
CA VAL A 138 35.47 14.63 3.06
C VAL A 138 36.18 14.61 4.43
N ARG A 139 35.86 13.65 5.31
CA ARG A 139 36.52 13.51 6.62
C ARG A 139 37.85 12.75 6.58
N SER A 140 38.14 12.05 5.49
CA SER A 140 39.39 11.29 5.31
C SER A 140 40.47 12.06 4.54
N SER A 141 40.17 13.30 4.16
CA SER A 141 41.05 14.28 3.50
C SER A 141 41.32 15.42 4.47
#